data_AF-A0A128A4M1-F1
#
_entry.id   AF-A0A128A4M1-F1
#
_cell.length_a   1.000
_cell.length_b   1.000
_cell.length_c   1.000
_cell.angle_alpha   90.00
_cell.angle_beta   90.00
_cell.angle_gamma   90.00
#
_symmetry.space_group_name_H-M   'P 1'
#
loop_
_entity.id
_entity.type
_entity.pdbx_description
1 polymer ?
#
loop_
_entity_poly.entity_id
_entity_poly.type
_entity_poly.pdbx_seq_one_letter_code
_entity_poly.pdbx_strand_id
1 'polypeptide(L)'
;MSDMKITCMSYSDWVPFNKETVGNAPIKAGVYFLGSEHETTYIGASNNIKERLHEHLNSTDSCIKETVSFCYHETLFPEAEEEKQLTAFQYEHGRLPKCNKSK
;
A
#
# COMPACT_ATOMS: atom_id res chain seq x y z
N MET A 1 13.59 -6.81 32.46
CA MET A 1 12.76 -5.78 31.81
C MET A 1 12.24 -6.41 30.54
N SER A 2 10.93 -6.61 30.47
CA SER A 2 10.25 -7.34 29.41
C SER A 2 10.46 -6.65 28.07
N ASP A 3 11.07 -7.35 27.12
CA ASP A 3 11.01 -7.04 25.70
C ASP A 3 9.55 -6.96 25.30
N MET A 4 9.04 -5.73 25.20
CA MET A 4 7.78 -5.47 24.55
C MET A 4 8.00 -5.89 23.12
N LYS A 5 7.55 -7.11 22.77
CA LYS A 5 7.39 -7.52 21.39
C LYS A 5 6.49 -6.47 20.76
N ILE A 6 7.11 -5.49 20.12
CA ILE A 6 6.44 -4.56 19.23
C ILE A 6 5.77 -5.50 18.24
N THR A 7 4.46 -5.61 18.33
CA THR A 7 3.63 -6.25 17.31
C THR A 7 3.89 -5.43 16.06
N CYS A 8 4.88 -5.84 15.28
CA CYS A 8 5.15 -5.29 13.97
C CYS A 8 3.83 -5.42 13.21
N MET A 9 3.29 -4.30 12.74
CA MET A 9 2.05 -4.29 11.96
C MET A 9 2.22 -5.34 10.86
N SER A 10 1.44 -6.42 10.87
CA SER A 10 1.65 -7.52 9.94
C SER A 10 1.15 -7.08 8.57
N TYR A 11 2.03 -6.46 7.79
CA TYR A 11 1.83 -6.33 6.36
C TYR A 11 1.75 -7.73 5.75
N SER A 12 0.99 -7.86 4.68
CA SER A 12 1.13 -9.01 3.81
C SER A 12 2.55 -9.04 3.23
N ASP A 13 2.96 -10.20 2.74
CA ASP A 13 4.12 -10.26 1.85
C ASP A 13 3.88 -9.40 0.61
N TRP A 14 4.98 -8.90 0.03
CA TRP A 14 4.94 -8.32 -1.30
C TRP A 14 4.67 -9.43 -2.33
N VAL A 15 3.61 -9.26 -3.10
CA VAL A 15 3.21 -10.20 -4.15
C VAL A 15 3.17 -9.49 -5.50
N PRO A 16 3.32 -10.23 -6.63
CA PRO A 16 3.21 -9.63 -7.96
C PRO A 16 1.91 -8.83 -8.12
N PHE A 17 1.93 -7.70 -8.82
CA PHE A 17 0.72 -6.92 -9.08
C PHE A 17 0.07 -7.39 -10.39
N ASN A 18 -0.83 -8.37 -10.29
CA ASN A 18 -1.53 -8.96 -11.43
C ASN A 18 -2.95 -9.42 -11.06
N LYS A 19 -3.73 -9.87 -12.04
CA LYS A 19 -5.14 -10.26 -11.82
C LYS A 19 -5.33 -11.38 -10.79
N GLU A 20 -4.42 -12.35 -10.74
CA GLU A 20 -4.52 -13.52 -9.86
C GLU A 20 -4.33 -13.12 -8.39
N THR A 21 -3.23 -12.45 -8.10
CA THR A 21 -2.86 -11.99 -6.75
C THR A 21 -3.82 -10.94 -6.22
N VAL A 22 -4.25 -9.98 -7.05
CA VAL A 22 -5.29 -9.02 -6.68
C VAL A 22 -6.63 -9.72 -6.41
N GLY A 23 -6.95 -10.77 -7.18
CA GLY A 23 -8.12 -11.62 -6.93
C GLY A 23 -8.13 -12.28 -5.55
N ASN A 24 -6.95 -12.48 -4.95
CA ASN A 24 -6.77 -13.07 -3.62
C ASN A 24 -6.66 -12.03 -2.49
N ALA A 25 -6.61 -10.73 -2.79
CA ALA A 25 -6.57 -9.67 -1.78
C ALA A 25 -7.85 -9.68 -0.90
N PRO A 26 -7.82 -9.08 0.31
CA PRO A 26 -8.99 -9.09 1.19
C PRO A 26 -10.07 -8.09 0.71
N ILE A 27 -11.34 -8.46 0.92
CA ILE A 27 -12.49 -7.54 0.82
C ILE A 27 -12.68 -6.89 2.19
N LYS A 28 -11.73 -6.04 2.56
CA LYS A 28 -11.68 -5.36 3.87
C LYS A 28 -11.07 -3.97 3.74
N ALA A 29 -11.29 -3.15 4.76
CA ALA A 29 -10.64 -1.85 4.90
C ALA A 29 -9.15 -2.02 5.22
N GLY A 30 -8.34 -1.11 4.68
CA GLY A 30 -6.93 -1.02 5.02
C GLY A 30 -6.13 -0.11 4.12
N VAL A 31 -4.81 -0.16 4.31
CA VAL A 31 -3.81 0.56 3.52
C VAL A 31 -3.10 -0.44 2.59
N TYR A 32 -2.76 -0.01 1.39
CA TYR A 32 -2.02 -0.79 0.42
C TYR A 32 -0.86 0.02 -0.17
N PHE A 33 0.16 -0.71 -0.59
CA PHE A 33 1.41 -0.19 -1.10
C PHE A 33 1.63 -0.77 -2.48
N LEU A 34 1.96 0.07 -3.44
CA LEU A 34 2.36 -0.34 -4.77
C LEU A 34 3.83 0.02 -4.96
N GLY A 35 4.53 -0.79 -5.75
CA GLY A 35 5.92 -0.55 -6.12
C GLY A 35 6.63 -1.85 -6.44
N SER A 36 7.75 -2.07 -5.77
CA SER A 36 8.56 -3.29 -5.81
C SER A 36 9.02 -3.65 -4.39
N GLU A 37 9.73 -4.78 -4.27
CA GLU A 37 10.42 -5.15 -3.01
C GLU A 37 11.50 -4.15 -2.58
N HIS A 38 11.92 -3.24 -3.47
CA HIS A 38 12.99 -2.27 -3.20
C HIS A 38 12.48 -0.84 -2.96
N GLU A 39 11.35 -0.47 -3.55
CA GLU A 39 10.83 0.90 -3.43
C GLU A 39 9.30 0.93 -3.51
N THR A 40 8.69 1.58 -2.51
CA THR A 40 7.28 1.96 -2.55
C THR A 40 7.10 3.19 -3.42
N THR A 41 6.28 3.06 -4.46
CA THR A 41 5.99 4.13 -5.43
C THR A 41 4.64 4.80 -5.17
N TYR A 42 3.71 4.09 -4.53
CA TYR A 42 2.41 4.60 -4.15
C TYR A 42 1.92 3.99 -2.82
N ILE A 43 1.28 4.79 -1.98
CA ILE A 43 0.56 4.38 -0.78
C ILE A 43 -0.87 4.88 -0.91
N GLY A 44 -1.84 4.01 -0.63
CA GLY A 44 -3.26 4.37 -0.67
C GLY A 44 -4.10 3.67 0.37
N ALA A 45 -5.26 4.25 0.68
CA ALA A 45 -6.27 3.69 1.57
C ALA A 45 -7.53 3.27 0.83
N SER A 46 -8.24 2.28 1.38
CA SER A 46 -9.59 1.91 0.91
C SER A 46 -10.40 1.24 2.02
N ASN A 47 -11.73 1.32 1.94
CA ASN A 47 -12.64 0.46 2.70
C ASN A 47 -12.76 -0.95 2.10
N ASN A 48 -12.22 -1.13 0.89
CA ASN A 48 -12.15 -2.40 0.17
C ASN A 48 -10.85 -2.46 -0.63
N ILE A 49 -9.83 -3.13 -0.07
CA ILE A 49 -8.50 -3.26 -0.69
C ILE A 49 -8.60 -3.94 -2.05
N LYS A 50 -9.30 -5.07 -2.16
CA LYS A 50 -9.44 -5.81 -3.42
C LYS A 50 -10.02 -4.96 -4.54
N GLU A 51 -11.11 -4.23 -4.28
CA GLU A 51 -11.76 -3.37 -5.26
C GLU A 51 -10.81 -2.26 -5.74
N ARG A 52 -10.14 -1.57 -4.82
CA ARG A 52 -9.22 -0.49 -5.17
C ARG A 52 -8.01 -0.98 -5.98
N LEU A 53 -7.46 -2.15 -5.63
CA LEU A 53 -6.39 -2.76 -6.41
C LEU A 53 -6.86 -3.18 -7.81
N HIS A 54 -8.09 -3.66 -7.96
CA HIS A 54 -8.69 -3.94 -9.27
C HIS A 54 -8.88 -2.67 -10.11
N GLU A 55 -9.27 -1.55 -9.50
CA GLU A 55 -9.33 -0.26 -10.21
C GLU A 55 -7.96 0.15 -10.74
N HIS A 56 -6.91 0.03 -9.92
CA HIS A 56 -5.54 0.35 -10.34
C HIS A 56 -5.03 -0.56 -11.47
N LEU A 57 -5.35 -1.85 -11.44
CA LEU A 57 -5.02 -2.78 -12.54
C LEU A 57 -5.62 -2.35 -13.88
N ASN A 58 -6.76 -1.65 -13.85
CA ASN A 58 -7.47 -1.18 -15.04
C ASN A 58 -7.25 0.31 -15.30
N SER A 59 -6.42 0.98 -14.50
CA SER A 59 -6.19 2.42 -14.59
C SER A 59 -5.41 2.79 -15.84
N THR A 60 -5.68 3.99 -16.37
CA THR A 60 -4.87 4.61 -17.43
C THR A 60 -3.70 5.44 -16.89
N ASP A 61 -3.64 5.64 -15.56
CA ASP A 61 -2.57 6.39 -14.89
C ASP A 61 -1.20 5.77 -15.17
N SER A 62 -0.35 6.53 -15.87
CA SER A 62 0.98 6.07 -16.27
C SER A 62 1.89 5.83 -15.07
N CYS A 63 1.69 6.50 -13.94
CA CYS A 63 2.52 6.32 -12.75
C CYS A 63 2.24 4.97 -12.08
N ILE A 64 0.97 4.57 -12.02
CA ILE A 64 0.55 3.32 -11.40
C ILE A 64 0.83 2.12 -12.30
N LYS A 65 0.73 2.28 -13.63
CA LYS A 65 0.97 1.21 -14.62
C LYS A 65 2.35 0.56 -14.55
N GLU A 66 3.35 1.27 -14.03
CA GLU A 66 4.71 0.74 -13.85
C GLU A 66 4.87 -0.15 -12.61
N THR A 67 3.83 -0.29 -11.79
CA THR A 67 3.86 -1.11 -10.57
C THR A 67 4.05 -2.58 -10.91
N VAL A 68 4.97 -3.24 -10.20
CA VAL A 68 5.26 -4.67 -10.38
C VAL A 68 4.78 -5.54 -9.23
N SER A 69 4.66 -4.97 -8.03
CA SER A 69 4.26 -5.68 -6.81
C SER A 69 3.41 -4.81 -5.91
N PHE A 70 2.67 -5.44 -5.00
CA PHE A 70 1.93 -4.77 -3.94
C PHE A 70 1.98 -5.54 -2.63
N CYS A 71 1.76 -4.84 -1.52
CA CYS A 71 1.43 -5.42 -0.23
C CYS A 71 0.31 -4.59 0.44
N TYR A 72 -0.25 -5.09 1.53
CA TYR A 72 -1.32 -4.40 2.25
C TYR A 72 -1.30 -4.67 3.75
N HIS A 73 -2.03 -3.84 4.48
CA HIS A 73 -2.32 -4.02 5.90
C HIS A 73 -3.79 -3.70 6.17
N GLU A 74 -4.51 -4.66 6.75
CA GLU A 74 -5.91 -4.48 7.13
C GLU A 74 -6.02 -3.57 8.36
N THR A 75 -6.92 -2.57 8.31
CA THR A 75 -7.19 -1.68 9.43
C THR A 75 -8.60 -1.10 9.35
N LEU A 76 -9.20 -0.79 10.50
CA LEU A 76 -10.48 -0.09 10.57
C LEU A 76 -10.36 1.42 10.32
N PHE A 77 -9.14 1.95 10.28
CA PHE A 77 -8.85 3.38 10.10
C PHE A 77 -7.92 3.62 8.91
N PRO A 78 -8.35 3.28 7.69
CA PRO A 78 -7.46 3.24 6.53
C PRO A 78 -6.86 4.61 6.19
N GLU A 79 -7.62 5.70 6.29
CA GLU A 79 -7.12 7.06 5.99
C GLU A 79 -6.08 7.54 7.01
N ALA A 80 -6.31 7.30 8.31
CA ALA A 80 -5.35 7.64 9.36
C ALA A 80 -4.05 6.83 9.22
N GLU A 81 -4.16 5.56 8.82
CA GLU A 81 -3.00 4.74 8.56
C GLU A 81 -2.27 5.18 7.29
N GLU A 82 -2.97 5.54 6.20
CA GLU A 82 -2.34 6.12 5.00
C GLU A 82 -1.54 7.39 5.33
N GLU A 83 -2.12 8.33 6.09
CA GLU A 83 -1.43 9.56 6.51
C GLU A 83 -0.17 9.26 7.33
N LYS A 84 -0.27 8.33 8.28
CA LYS A 84 0.88 7.87 9.08
C LYS A 84 1.99 7.28 8.20
N GLN A 85 1.62 6.46 7.22
CA GLN A 85 2.58 5.80 6.34
C GLN A 85 3.23 6.77 5.35
N LEU A 86 2.46 7.72 4.80
CA LEU A 86 2.99 8.81 3.98
C LEU A 86 3.94 9.71 4.77
N THR A 87 3.59 10.03 6.01
CA THR A 87 4.43 10.84 6.90
C THR A 87 5.74 10.13 7.24
N ALA A 88 5.68 8.83 7.57
CA ALA A 88 6.87 8.02 7.82
C ALA A 88 7.78 7.94 6.59
N PHE A 89 7.22 7.67 5.41
CA PHE A 89 7.95 7.64 4.15
C PHE A 89 8.61 9.01 3.86
N GLN A 90 7.86 10.10 4.07
CA GLN A 90 8.39 11.45 3.85
C GLN A 90 9.50 11.82 4.82
N TYR A 91 9.40 11.40 6.08
CA TYR A 91 10.45 11.59 7.07
C TYR A 91 11.73 10.83 6.70
N GLU A 92 11.60 9.57 6.27
CA GLU A 92 12.74 8.71 5.92
C GLU A 92 13.44 9.14 4.61
N HIS A 93 12.66 9.50 3.59
CA HIS A 93 13.19 9.76 2.25
C HIS A 93 13.26 11.25 1.86
N GLY A 94 12.72 12.15 2.69
CA GLY A 94 12.64 13.58 2.41
C GLY A 94 11.66 13.96 1.28
N ARG A 95 10.80 13.03 0.85
CA ARG A 95 9.82 13.20 -0.24
C ARG A 95 8.66 12.23 -0.08
N LEU A 96 7.54 12.49 -0.75
CA LEU A 96 6.46 11.51 -0.93
C LEU A 96 6.87 10.40 -1.92
N PRO A 97 6.16 9.25 -1.91
CA PRO A 97 6.26 8.26 -2.99
C PRO A 97 6.01 8.89 -4.36
N LYS A 98 6.68 8.40 -5.41
CA LYS A 98 6.71 9.06 -6.71
C LYS A 98 5.31 9.30 -7.30
N CYS A 99 4.37 8.39 -7.07
CA CYS A 99 3.00 8.44 -7.57
C CYS A 99 2.00 9.03 -6.57
N ASN A 100 2.43 9.42 -5.37
CA ASN A 100 1.63 10.24 -4.45
C ASN A 100 1.89 11.74 -4.63
N LYS A 101 2.71 12.14 -5.62
CA LYS A 101 2.96 13.55 -5.91
C LYS A 101 1.70 14.22 -6.43
N SER A 102 1.18 15.15 -5.62
CA SER A 102 0.13 16.15 -5.91
C SER A 102 -1.11 15.63 -6.65
N LYS A 103 -2.13 15.25 -5.87
CA LYS A 103 -3.53 15.23 -6.31
C LYS A 103 -3.95 16.58 -6.89
#